data_AF-A0AAE4BUI5-F1
#
_entry.id   AF-A0AAE4BUI5-F1
#
_cell.length_a   1.000
_cell.length_b   1.000
_cell.length_c   1.000
_cell.angle_alpha   90.00
_cell.angle_beta   90.00
_cell.angle_gamma   90.00
#
_symmetry.space_group_name_H-M   'P 1'
#
loop_
_entity.id
_entity.type
_entity.pdbx_description
1 polymer ?
#
loop_
_entity_poly.entity_id
_entity_poly.type
_entity_poly.pdbx_seq_one_letter_code
_entity_poly.pdbx_strand_id
1 'polypeptide(L)'
;MRIILIIILTLSVHISFSQTVEDLEYELSYYKSGETWGNKKDIARKLLEIDNLNNKAINYLVEVYGRNNQRDSIVVLFDSLIKNNPNNPEPYLIRAGERNAHFAGLTFTKRINYLKKAIEIDNKNIEATYLLGQIYYELFNKEYNNNKKKVNLDYYSQNATIYFNNLISINGKYIETVKIPLIQLANYIDDDKKIIELAKKNIQSSYFPIIAFAGLPDNWKTDYSVNVITHVSDFSVTGVESAIFSINWYSRHLKALEEPVLSDSLPTKIYRFTYLRTFHNPIVIRIENDNGDISIYWKVSDGAGGYDPGKIITNKSKELTAKDWKRIEDEINSIKFWSLPTAEKELLGTDGSQWILEGKTLGKYHVVDRWCGGKISSVCKELIELTDIELKEDDVY
;
A
#
# COMPACT_ATOMS: atom_id res chain seq x y z
N MET A 1 61.93 45.57 -35.79
CA MET A 1 60.50 45.55 -36.16
C MET A 1 60.14 44.16 -36.69
N ARG A 2 59.47 43.33 -35.88
CA ARG A 2 58.56 42.25 -36.30
C ARG A 2 57.97 41.66 -35.01
N ILE A 3 56.78 42.14 -34.68
CA ILE A 3 55.88 41.54 -33.70
C ILE A 3 55.21 40.38 -34.42
N ILE A 4 55.28 39.16 -33.87
CA ILE A 4 54.39 38.06 -34.27
C ILE A 4 53.68 37.59 -33.01
N LEU A 5 52.36 37.79 -33.03
CA LEU A 5 51.37 37.40 -32.03
C LEU A 5 51.47 35.92 -31.68
N ILE A 6 51.48 35.61 -30.38
CA ILE A 6 51.13 34.30 -29.86
C ILE A 6 49.62 34.31 -29.61
N ILE A 7 48.87 33.53 -30.38
CA ILE A 7 47.44 33.28 -30.12
C ILE A 7 47.36 32.18 -29.08
N ILE A 8 46.92 32.52 -27.86
CA ILE A 8 46.59 31.54 -26.82
C ILE A 8 45.13 31.12 -27.05
N LEU A 9 44.95 29.87 -27.49
CA LEU A 9 43.63 29.25 -27.61
C LEU A 9 43.24 28.68 -26.24
N THR A 10 42.43 29.41 -25.48
CA THR A 10 41.82 28.88 -24.25
C THR A 10 40.66 27.96 -24.62
N LEU A 11 40.86 26.65 -24.53
CA LEU A 11 39.76 25.69 -24.47
C LEU A 11 39.04 25.87 -23.13
N SER A 12 37.92 26.60 -23.13
CA SER A 12 36.96 26.56 -22.04
C SER A 12 36.18 25.25 -22.14
N VAL A 13 36.57 24.25 -21.37
CA VAL A 13 35.73 23.08 -21.11
C VAL A 13 34.56 23.56 -20.25
N HIS A 14 33.42 23.84 -20.87
CA HIS A 14 32.16 23.98 -20.14
C HIS A 14 31.74 22.59 -19.66
N ILE A 15 32.14 22.25 -18.43
CA ILE A 15 31.51 21.15 -17.70
C ILE A 15 30.12 21.67 -17.30
N SER A 16 29.14 21.47 -18.18
CA SER A 16 27.74 21.65 -17.85
C SER A 16 27.38 20.50 -16.93
N PHE A 17 27.30 20.73 -15.61
CA PHE A 17 26.68 19.76 -14.71
C PHE A 17 25.21 19.64 -15.11
N SER A 18 24.87 18.62 -15.91
CA SER A 18 23.48 18.27 -16.16
C SER A 18 22.87 17.84 -14.83
N GLN A 19 21.79 18.50 -14.41
CA GLN A 19 21.02 18.06 -13.25
C GLN A 19 20.54 16.63 -13.48
N THR A 20 20.57 15.78 -12.45
CA THR A 20 20.07 14.41 -12.54
C THR A 20 18.54 14.39 -12.48
N VAL A 21 17.93 13.26 -12.85
CA VAL A 21 16.47 13.06 -12.67
C VAL A 21 16.10 13.23 -11.19
N GLU A 22 16.89 12.66 -10.28
CA GLU A 22 16.67 12.74 -8.83
C GLU A 22 16.72 14.18 -8.32
N ASP A 23 17.69 14.98 -8.77
CA ASP A 23 17.81 16.40 -8.41
C ASP A 23 16.57 17.18 -8.86
N LEU A 24 16.16 16.99 -10.11
CA LEU A 24 15.01 17.69 -10.68
C LEU A 24 13.69 17.23 -10.03
N GLU A 25 13.55 15.95 -9.71
CA GLU A 25 12.40 15.43 -8.98
C GLU A 25 12.33 16.01 -7.55
N TYR A 26 13.48 16.13 -6.88
CA TYR A 26 13.57 16.78 -5.58
C TYR A 26 13.18 18.25 -5.68
N GLU A 27 13.75 18.99 -6.64
CA GLU A 27 13.41 20.40 -6.87
C GLU A 27 11.93 20.61 -7.17
N LEU A 28 11.32 19.70 -7.95
CA LEU A 28 9.89 19.72 -8.27
C LEU A 28 9.02 19.45 -7.03
N SER A 29 9.46 18.57 -6.14
CA SER A 29 8.69 18.12 -4.96
C SER A 29 8.86 19.04 -3.75
N TYR A 30 10.03 19.67 -3.62
CA TYR A 30 10.34 20.59 -2.53
C TYR A 30 9.50 21.86 -2.67
N TYR A 31 8.92 22.36 -1.57
CA TYR A 31 8.18 23.62 -1.57
C TYR A 31 8.90 24.63 -0.69
N LYS A 32 9.31 25.77 -1.27
CA LYS A 32 9.92 26.84 -0.49
C LYS A 32 8.83 27.75 0.08
N SER A 33 8.97 28.14 1.34
CA SER A 33 8.04 29.11 1.96
C SER A 33 7.92 30.39 1.11
N GLY A 34 6.69 30.80 0.78
CA GLY A 34 6.39 31.93 -0.09
C GLY A 34 6.38 31.62 -1.59
N GLU A 35 6.62 30.37 -1.99
CA GLU A 35 6.58 29.96 -3.39
C GLU A 35 5.14 29.89 -3.93
N THR A 36 4.91 30.45 -5.12
CA THR A 36 3.59 30.33 -5.77
C THR A 36 3.45 28.97 -6.42
N TRP A 37 2.38 28.24 -6.08
CA TRP A 37 2.11 26.94 -6.66
C TRP A 37 1.98 27.01 -8.20
N GLY A 38 2.57 26.05 -8.91
CA GLY A 38 2.54 25.97 -10.38
C GLY A 38 3.66 26.71 -11.13
N ASN A 39 4.60 27.33 -10.42
CA ASN A 39 5.75 28.03 -11.00
C ASN A 39 6.88 27.11 -11.52
N LYS A 40 6.84 25.79 -11.24
CA LYS A 40 7.89 24.83 -11.63
C LYS A 40 7.61 24.06 -12.92
N LYS A 41 6.75 24.59 -13.79
CA LYS A 41 6.44 23.94 -15.09
C LYS A 41 7.68 23.67 -15.92
N ASP A 42 8.68 24.56 -15.88
CA ASP A 42 9.88 24.40 -16.69
C ASP A 42 10.80 23.29 -16.15
N ILE A 43 10.83 23.08 -14.83
CA ILE A 43 11.51 21.93 -14.21
C ILE A 43 10.81 20.64 -14.64
N ALA A 44 9.47 20.60 -14.57
CA ALA A 44 8.70 19.44 -15.03
C ALA A 44 8.91 19.16 -16.53
N ARG A 45 9.01 20.19 -17.38
CA ARG A 45 9.30 20.00 -18.82
C ARG A 45 10.72 19.47 -19.05
N LYS A 46 11.73 20.01 -18.36
CA LYS A 46 13.10 19.48 -18.40
C LYS A 46 13.16 18.01 -17.97
N LEU A 47 12.44 17.64 -16.92
CA LEU A 47 12.29 16.25 -16.51
C LEU A 47 11.76 15.39 -17.67
N LEU A 48 10.72 15.85 -18.37
CA LEU A 48 10.13 15.12 -19.51
C LEU A 48 11.00 15.07 -20.77
N GLU A 49 12.02 15.91 -20.87
CA GLU A 49 13.04 15.83 -21.92
C GLU A 49 14.07 14.72 -21.62
N ILE A 50 14.35 14.45 -20.34
CA ILE A 50 15.30 13.43 -19.89
C ILE A 50 14.61 12.07 -19.72
N ASP A 51 13.47 12.07 -19.04
CA ASP A 51 12.62 10.92 -18.77
C ASP A 51 11.19 11.24 -19.24
N ASN A 52 10.88 10.82 -20.46
CA ASN A 52 9.64 11.19 -21.14
C ASN A 52 8.36 10.73 -20.41
N LEU A 53 8.46 9.77 -19.50
CA LEU A 53 7.32 9.24 -18.75
C LEU A 53 7.45 9.48 -17.23
N ASN A 54 8.24 10.48 -16.84
CA ASN A 54 8.43 10.82 -15.43
C ASN A 54 7.08 11.16 -14.75
N ASN A 55 6.63 10.29 -13.86
CA ASN A 55 5.30 10.37 -13.27
C ASN A 55 5.13 11.63 -12.40
N LYS A 56 6.17 12.07 -11.68
CA LYS A 56 6.13 13.30 -10.87
C LYS A 56 5.94 14.53 -11.75
N ALA A 57 6.67 14.62 -12.86
CA ALA A 57 6.55 15.71 -13.82
C ALA A 57 5.17 15.75 -14.51
N ILE A 58 4.67 14.59 -14.98
CA ILE A 58 3.36 14.51 -15.62
C ILE A 58 2.26 14.93 -14.64
N ASN A 59 2.24 14.36 -13.45
CA ASN A 59 1.23 14.69 -12.43
C ASN A 59 1.26 16.16 -12.04
N TYR A 60 2.46 16.75 -11.91
CA TYR A 60 2.60 18.18 -11.64
C TYR A 60 2.00 19.03 -12.75
N LEU A 61 2.34 18.76 -14.01
CA LEU A 61 1.82 19.51 -15.16
C LEU A 61 0.31 19.35 -15.30
N VAL A 62 -0.22 18.13 -15.16
CA VAL A 62 -1.65 17.84 -15.24
C VAL A 62 -2.41 18.60 -14.16
N GLU A 63 -1.90 18.61 -12.93
CA GLU A 63 -2.51 19.37 -11.84
C GLU A 63 -2.47 20.87 -12.13
N VAL A 64 -1.32 21.43 -12.53
CA VAL A 64 -1.15 22.85 -12.88
C VAL A 64 -2.13 23.27 -13.97
N TYR A 65 -2.25 22.49 -15.04
CA TYR A 65 -3.21 22.78 -16.08
C TYR A 65 -4.66 22.63 -15.59
N GLY A 66 -4.97 21.59 -14.81
CA GLY A 66 -6.31 21.34 -14.28
C GLY A 66 -6.81 22.46 -13.36
N ARG A 67 -5.98 22.90 -12.41
CA ARG A 67 -6.31 24.01 -11.49
C ARG A 67 -6.48 25.35 -12.20
N ASN A 68 -5.77 25.55 -13.32
CA ASN A 68 -5.89 26.74 -14.15
C ASN A 68 -6.96 26.63 -15.25
N ASN A 69 -7.80 25.57 -15.22
CA ASN A 69 -8.82 25.29 -16.23
C ASN A 69 -8.28 25.14 -17.67
N GLN A 70 -7.02 24.73 -17.82
CA GLN A 70 -6.31 24.56 -19.11
C GLN A 70 -6.38 23.10 -19.58
N ARG A 71 -7.58 22.52 -19.63
CA ARG A 71 -7.76 21.08 -19.95
C ARG A 71 -7.23 20.69 -21.33
N ASP A 72 -7.25 21.61 -22.30
CA ASP A 72 -6.67 21.37 -23.63
C ASP A 72 -5.15 21.16 -23.57
N SER A 73 -4.46 21.82 -22.63
CA SER A 73 -3.03 21.59 -22.42
C SER A 73 -2.73 20.18 -21.89
N ILE A 74 -3.65 19.60 -21.11
CA ILE A 74 -3.55 18.20 -20.67
C ILE A 74 -3.73 17.26 -21.87
N VAL A 75 -4.67 17.55 -22.77
CA VAL A 75 -4.86 16.77 -24.00
C VAL A 75 -3.59 16.80 -24.85
N VAL A 76 -3.05 17.99 -25.13
CA VAL A 76 -1.81 18.16 -25.91
C VAL A 76 -0.62 17.44 -25.26
N LEU A 77 -0.48 17.53 -23.93
CA LEU A 77 0.56 16.81 -23.20
C LEU A 77 0.46 15.30 -23.46
N PHE A 78 -0.69 14.68 -23.20
CA PHE A 78 -0.84 13.24 -23.38
C PHE A 78 -0.78 12.80 -24.84
N ASP A 79 -1.25 13.62 -25.79
CA ASP A 79 -1.14 13.30 -27.21
C ASP A 79 0.33 13.27 -27.65
N SER A 80 1.16 14.18 -27.12
CA SER A 80 2.61 14.14 -27.30
C SER A 80 3.24 12.91 -26.65
N LEU A 81 2.86 12.56 -25.41
CA LEU A 81 3.38 11.39 -24.71
C LEU A 81 3.04 10.09 -25.46
N ILE A 82 1.81 9.95 -25.93
CA ILE A 82 1.36 8.79 -26.72
C ILE A 82 2.11 8.73 -28.05
N LYS A 83 2.25 9.85 -28.75
CA LYS A 83 2.97 9.92 -30.04
C LYS A 83 4.44 9.50 -29.89
N ASN A 84 5.09 9.90 -28.80
CA ASN A 84 6.49 9.57 -28.54
C ASN A 84 6.68 8.15 -28.00
N ASN A 85 5.61 7.50 -27.51
CA ASN A 85 5.66 6.16 -26.94
C ASN A 85 4.53 5.26 -27.50
N PRO A 86 4.49 5.01 -28.83
CA PRO A 86 3.33 4.40 -29.49
C PRO A 86 3.01 2.97 -29.04
N ASN A 87 4.01 2.22 -28.56
CA ASN A 87 3.87 0.84 -28.10
C ASN A 87 4.02 0.70 -26.57
N ASN A 88 3.87 1.80 -25.84
CA ASN A 88 3.94 1.78 -24.38
C ASN A 88 2.53 1.98 -23.79
N PRO A 89 2.05 1.09 -22.90
CA PRO A 89 0.76 1.29 -22.23
C PRO A 89 0.77 2.46 -21.23
N GLU A 90 1.94 2.87 -20.74
CA GLU A 90 2.11 3.80 -19.62
C GLU A 90 1.43 5.17 -19.80
N PRO A 91 1.51 5.87 -20.96
CA PRO A 91 0.79 7.13 -21.14
C PRO A 91 -0.72 7.00 -20.93
N TYR A 92 -1.30 5.86 -21.29
CA TYR A 92 -2.72 5.58 -21.11
C TYR A 92 -3.06 5.27 -19.65
N LEU A 93 -2.21 4.53 -18.96
CA LEU A 93 -2.32 4.25 -17.52
C LEU A 93 -2.27 5.55 -16.71
N ILE A 94 -1.22 6.35 -16.90
CA ILE A 94 -1.04 7.64 -16.22
C ILE A 94 -2.22 8.57 -16.49
N ARG A 95 -2.74 8.61 -17.72
CA ARG A 95 -3.92 9.44 -18.07
C ARG A 95 -5.20 8.98 -17.37
N ALA A 96 -5.37 7.67 -17.23
CA ALA A 96 -6.56 7.07 -16.61
C ALA A 96 -6.49 7.00 -15.08
N GLY A 97 -5.31 7.16 -14.49
CA GLY A 97 -5.09 7.24 -13.05
C GLY A 97 -5.96 8.32 -12.39
N GLU A 98 -6.44 8.05 -11.18
CA GLU A 98 -7.51 8.83 -10.52
C GLU A 98 -7.19 10.33 -10.44
N ARG A 99 -5.97 10.68 -9.98
CA ARG A 99 -5.51 12.07 -9.87
C ARG A 99 -5.56 12.80 -11.22
N ASN A 100 -4.97 12.21 -12.26
CA ASN A 100 -4.92 12.85 -13.58
C ASN A 100 -6.29 12.92 -14.23
N ALA A 101 -7.10 11.87 -14.09
CA ALA A 101 -8.47 11.84 -14.54
C ALA A 101 -9.32 12.94 -13.88
N HIS A 102 -9.13 13.19 -12.59
CA HIS A 102 -9.79 14.27 -11.85
C HIS A 102 -9.45 15.64 -12.45
N PHE A 103 -8.17 16.00 -12.53
CA PHE A 103 -7.74 17.30 -13.07
C PHE A 103 -8.06 17.48 -14.55
N ALA A 104 -8.04 16.40 -15.33
CA ALA A 104 -8.44 16.41 -16.74
C ALA A 104 -9.97 16.42 -16.95
N GLY A 105 -10.77 16.20 -15.90
CA GLY A 105 -12.23 16.09 -16.00
C GLY A 105 -12.69 14.89 -16.84
N LEU A 106 -12.01 13.75 -16.72
CA LEU A 106 -12.36 12.53 -17.45
C LEU A 106 -13.58 11.84 -16.81
N THR A 107 -14.49 11.37 -17.66
CA THR A 107 -15.57 10.46 -17.25
C THR A 107 -15.04 9.04 -17.09
N PHE A 108 -15.75 8.19 -16.35
CA PHE A 108 -15.44 6.75 -16.27
C PHE A 108 -15.31 6.10 -17.65
N THR A 109 -16.20 6.43 -18.58
CA THR A 109 -16.12 5.92 -19.97
C THR A 109 -14.79 6.28 -20.64
N LYS A 110 -14.31 7.51 -20.48
CA LYS A 110 -13.00 7.92 -21.04
C LYS A 110 -11.85 7.17 -20.37
N ARG A 111 -11.88 7.03 -19.03
CA ARG A 111 -10.88 6.25 -18.29
C ARG A 111 -10.84 4.79 -18.75
N ILE A 112 -12.00 4.13 -18.84
CA ILE A 112 -12.14 2.76 -19.35
C ILE A 112 -11.55 2.63 -20.75
N ASN A 113 -11.83 3.57 -21.65
CA ASN A 113 -11.30 3.53 -23.01
C ASN A 113 -9.77 3.65 -23.05
N TYR A 114 -9.17 4.50 -22.21
CA TYR A 114 -7.70 4.57 -22.12
C TYR A 114 -7.11 3.29 -21.54
N LEU A 115 -7.69 2.72 -20.49
CA LEU A 115 -7.20 1.45 -19.93
C LEU A 115 -7.36 0.28 -20.89
N LYS A 116 -8.43 0.25 -21.70
CA LYS A 116 -8.59 -0.73 -22.78
C LYS A 116 -7.49 -0.60 -23.84
N LYS A 117 -7.10 0.63 -24.23
CA LYS A 117 -5.94 0.85 -25.11
C LYS A 117 -4.64 0.36 -24.48
N ALA A 118 -4.45 0.55 -23.17
CA ALA A 118 -3.29 -0.01 -22.47
C ALA A 118 -3.25 -1.55 -22.57
N ILE A 119 -4.39 -2.22 -22.41
CA ILE A 119 -4.50 -3.69 -22.58
C ILE A 119 -4.32 -4.13 -24.04
N GLU A 120 -4.77 -3.33 -25.01
CA GLU A 120 -4.54 -3.62 -26.44
C GLU A 120 -3.05 -3.64 -26.78
N ILE A 121 -2.26 -2.78 -26.13
CA ILE A 121 -0.80 -2.72 -26.28
C ILE A 121 -0.11 -3.84 -25.49
N ASP A 122 -0.52 -4.04 -24.23
CA ASP A 122 0.00 -5.08 -23.34
C ASP A 122 -1.17 -5.85 -22.69
N ASN A 123 -1.50 -7.00 -23.27
CA ASN A 123 -2.64 -7.81 -22.84
C ASN A 123 -2.47 -8.49 -21.47
N LYS A 124 -1.26 -8.45 -20.89
CA LYS A 124 -0.94 -8.94 -19.54
C LYS A 124 -0.67 -7.80 -18.58
N ASN A 125 -1.03 -6.57 -18.93
CA ASN A 125 -0.82 -5.41 -18.07
C ASN A 125 -1.68 -5.52 -16.80
N ILE A 126 -1.01 -5.79 -15.68
CA ILE A 126 -1.61 -6.01 -14.37
C ILE A 126 -2.35 -4.76 -13.89
N GLU A 127 -1.73 -3.59 -14.01
CA GLU A 127 -2.29 -2.32 -13.53
C GLU A 127 -3.56 -1.94 -14.31
N ALA A 128 -3.51 -1.99 -15.65
CA ALA A 128 -4.68 -1.71 -16.49
C ALA A 128 -5.84 -2.64 -16.17
N THR A 129 -5.53 -3.93 -15.99
CA THR A 129 -6.53 -4.97 -15.68
C THR A 129 -7.16 -4.73 -14.30
N TYR A 130 -6.35 -4.41 -13.29
CA TYR A 130 -6.84 -4.09 -11.95
C TYR A 130 -7.72 -2.83 -11.95
N LEU A 131 -7.23 -1.74 -12.56
CA LEU A 131 -7.96 -0.45 -12.63
C LEU A 131 -9.29 -0.58 -13.40
N LEU A 132 -9.37 -1.41 -14.44
CA LEU A 132 -10.64 -1.70 -15.11
C LEU A 132 -11.61 -2.42 -14.18
N GLY A 133 -11.15 -3.48 -13.50
CA GLY A 133 -11.97 -4.19 -12.52
C GLY A 133 -12.49 -3.25 -11.43
N GLN A 134 -11.61 -2.40 -10.89
CA GLN A 134 -11.94 -1.40 -9.88
C GLN A 134 -12.96 -0.37 -10.37
N ILE A 135 -12.78 0.20 -11.57
CA ILE A 135 -13.73 1.18 -12.13
C ILE A 135 -15.11 0.53 -12.35
N TYR A 136 -15.16 -0.68 -12.90
CA TYR A 136 -16.43 -1.38 -13.10
C TYR A 136 -17.10 -1.71 -11.76
N TYR A 137 -16.33 -2.09 -10.74
CA TYR A 137 -16.85 -2.32 -9.39
C TYR A 137 -17.37 -1.02 -8.75
N GLU A 138 -16.64 0.09 -8.89
CA GLU A 138 -17.07 1.40 -8.40
C GLU A 138 -18.37 1.86 -9.08
N LEU A 139 -18.49 1.66 -10.39
CA LEU A 139 -19.72 1.93 -11.14
C LEU A 139 -20.88 1.06 -10.66
N PHE A 140 -20.63 -0.22 -10.34
CA PHE A 140 -21.61 -1.11 -9.73
C PHE A 140 -22.12 -0.55 -8.38
N ASN A 141 -21.23 -0.21 -7.44
CA ASN A 141 -21.63 0.36 -6.15
C ASN A 141 -22.39 1.69 -6.31
N LYS A 142 -21.90 2.58 -7.19
CA LYS A 142 -22.54 3.89 -7.47
C LYS A 142 -23.93 3.74 -8.06
N GLU A 143 -24.10 2.83 -9.02
CA GLU A 143 -25.41 2.52 -9.61
C GLU A 143 -26.35 1.90 -8.57
N TYR A 144 -25.83 1.04 -7.68
CA TYR A 144 -26.63 0.40 -6.62
C TYR A 144 -27.20 1.43 -5.64
N ASN A 145 -26.39 2.43 -5.29
CA ASN A 145 -26.77 3.54 -4.42
C ASN A 145 -27.72 4.53 -5.10
N ASN A 146 -27.77 4.53 -6.43
CA ASN A 146 -28.66 5.41 -7.18
C ASN A 146 -30.06 4.77 -7.32
N ASN A 147 -31.00 5.19 -6.46
CA ASN A 147 -32.36 4.64 -6.33
C ASN A 147 -33.26 4.70 -7.59
N LYS A 148 -32.79 5.26 -8.71
CA LYS A 148 -33.70 5.64 -9.79
C LYS A 148 -34.01 4.52 -10.78
N LYS A 149 -33.04 3.70 -11.23
CA LYS A 149 -33.32 2.67 -12.28
C LYS A 149 -32.42 1.42 -12.31
N LYS A 150 -31.29 1.35 -11.58
CA LYS A 150 -30.41 0.16 -11.43
C LYS A 150 -30.17 -0.65 -12.74
N VAL A 151 -30.08 0.02 -13.90
CA VAL A 151 -30.19 -0.64 -15.22
C VAL A 151 -28.90 -1.36 -15.59
N ASN A 152 -27.76 -0.86 -15.12
CA ASN A 152 -26.44 -1.30 -15.55
C ASN A 152 -25.72 -2.19 -14.52
N LEU A 153 -26.38 -2.57 -13.42
CA LEU A 153 -25.74 -3.33 -12.35
C LEU A 153 -25.14 -4.64 -12.85
N ASP A 154 -25.91 -5.41 -13.62
CA ASP A 154 -25.44 -6.70 -14.17
C ASP A 154 -24.24 -6.50 -15.08
N TYR A 155 -24.30 -5.47 -15.95
CA TYR A 155 -23.19 -5.14 -16.83
C TYR A 155 -21.92 -4.78 -16.05
N TYR A 156 -22.03 -3.93 -15.03
CA TYR A 156 -20.89 -3.52 -14.21
C TYR A 156 -20.33 -4.67 -13.37
N SER A 157 -21.20 -5.46 -12.73
CA SER A 157 -20.84 -6.65 -11.97
C SER A 157 -20.11 -7.70 -12.82
N GLN A 158 -20.63 -8.00 -14.02
CA GLN A 158 -20.02 -8.94 -14.95
C GLN A 158 -18.65 -8.46 -15.41
N ASN A 159 -18.51 -7.18 -15.80
CA ASN A 159 -17.22 -6.66 -16.25
C ASN A 159 -16.19 -6.63 -15.12
N ALA A 160 -16.55 -6.19 -13.92
CA ALA A 160 -15.67 -6.24 -12.75
C ALA A 160 -15.17 -7.66 -12.50
N THR A 161 -16.08 -8.64 -12.51
CA THR A 161 -15.77 -10.06 -12.35
C THR A 161 -14.82 -10.58 -13.44
N ILE A 162 -15.03 -10.19 -14.71
CA ILE A 162 -14.16 -10.57 -15.82
C ILE A 162 -12.74 -10.05 -15.61
N TYR A 163 -12.58 -8.76 -15.31
CA TYR A 163 -11.25 -8.17 -15.13
C TYR A 163 -10.54 -8.70 -13.88
N PHE A 164 -11.24 -8.93 -12.77
CA PHE A 164 -10.64 -9.55 -11.59
C PHE A 164 -10.22 -11.00 -11.82
N ASN A 165 -11.01 -11.81 -12.54
CA ASN A 165 -10.60 -13.16 -12.92
C ASN A 165 -9.44 -13.17 -13.92
N ASN A 166 -9.41 -12.22 -14.86
CA ASN A 166 -8.26 -12.04 -15.75
C ASN A 166 -6.99 -11.69 -14.95
N LEU A 167 -7.09 -10.80 -13.97
CA LEU A 167 -5.97 -10.45 -13.10
C LEU A 167 -5.40 -11.67 -12.36
N ILE A 168 -6.27 -12.53 -11.82
CA ILE A 168 -5.87 -13.81 -11.20
C ILE A 168 -5.19 -14.73 -12.22
N SER A 169 -5.66 -14.72 -13.48
CA SER A 169 -5.12 -15.57 -14.55
C SER A 169 -3.74 -15.09 -15.02
N ILE A 170 -3.51 -13.78 -15.01
CA ILE A 170 -2.19 -13.16 -15.28
C ILE A 170 -1.22 -13.46 -14.12
N ASN A 171 -1.67 -13.26 -12.87
CA ASN A 171 -0.87 -13.52 -11.68
C ASN A 171 -1.76 -13.99 -10.52
N GLY A 172 -1.66 -15.29 -10.20
CA GLY A 172 -2.49 -15.96 -9.20
C GLY A 172 -2.44 -15.34 -7.79
N LYS A 173 -1.41 -14.58 -7.44
CA LYS A 173 -1.31 -13.91 -6.13
C LYS A 173 -2.38 -12.85 -5.91
N TYR A 174 -2.88 -12.23 -6.99
CA TYR A 174 -3.92 -11.19 -6.89
C TYR A 174 -5.26 -11.70 -6.40
N ILE A 175 -5.48 -13.01 -6.31
CA ILE A 175 -6.66 -13.57 -5.66
C ILE A 175 -6.84 -12.99 -4.26
N GLU A 176 -5.78 -12.76 -3.49
CA GLU A 176 -5.89 -12.18 -2.14
C GLU A 176 -6.50 -10.77 -2.19
N THR A 177 -6.05 -9.96 -3.15
CA THR A 177 -6.55 -8.59 -3.39
C THR A 177 -8.01 -8.58 -3.85
N VAL A 178 -8.38 -9.42 -4.83
CA VAL A 178 -9.71 -9.33 -5.47
C VAL A 178 -10.74 -10.30 -4.90
N LYS A 179 -10.37 -11.18 -3.97
CA LYS A 179 -11.29 -12.15 -3.34
C LYS A 179 -12.46 -11.46 -2.65
N ILE A 180 -12.22 -10.37 -1.93
CA ILE A 180 -13.27 -9.64 -1.20
C ILE A 180 -14.32 -9.06 -2.17
N PRO A 181 -13.98 -8.23 -3.17
CA PRO A 181 -14.98 -7.74 -4.12
C PRO A 181 -15.61 -8.88 -4.94
N LEU A 182 -14.86 -9.93 -5.32
CA LEU A 182 -15.43 -11.10 -6.01
C LEU A 182 -16.47 -11.85 -5.16
N ILE A 183 -16.28 -11.97 -3.84
CA ILE A 183 -17.28 -12.56 -2.95
C ILE A 183 -18.54 -11.70 -2.96
N GLN A 184 -18.42 -10.37 -2.87
CA GLN A 184 -19.58 -9.50 -2.87
C GLN A 184 -20.33 -9.56 -4.21
N LEU A 185 -19.61 -9.57 -5.34
CA LEU A 185 -20.19 -9.73 -6.69
C LEU A 185 -20.86 -11.10 -6.88
N ALA A 186 -20.28 -12.17 -6.33
CA ALA A 186 -20.89 -13.51 -6.37
C ALA A 186 -22.16 -13.59 -5.53
N ASN A 187 -22.22 -12.93 -4.37
CA ASN A 187 -23.46 -12.80 -3.58
C ASN A 187 -24.54 -12.04 -4.37
N TYR A 188 -24.15 -10.99 -5.11
CA TYR A 188 -25.10 -10.21 -5.92
C TYR A 188 -25.82 -11.05 -6.99
N ILE A 189 -25.15 -12.06 -7.57
CA ILE A 189 -25.73 -12.94 -8.59
C ILE A 189 -26.18 -14.31 -8.05
N ASP A 190 -26.24 -14.48 -6.72
CA ASP A 190 -26.59 -15.75 -6.05
C ASP A 190 -25.73 -16.96 -6.48
N ASP A 191 -24.42 -16.76 -6.72
CA ASP A 191 -23.47 -17.82 -7.09
C ASP A 191 -22.78 -18.44 -5.86
N ASP A 192 -23.54 -19.26 -5.12
CA ASP A 192 -23.05 -19.98 -3.92
C ASP A 192 -21.82 -20.85 -4.21
N LYS A 193 -21.74 -21.45 -5.40
CA LYS A 193 -20.61 -22.29 -5.78
C LYS A 193 -19.34 -21.45 -5.83
N LYS A 194 -19.40 -20.25 -6.42
CA LYS A 194 -18.27 -19.34 -6.50
C LYS A 194 -17.87 -18.81 -5.14
N ILE A 195 -18.82 -18.51 -4.26
CA ILE A 195 -18.55 -18.07 -2.89
C ILE A 195 -17.76 -19.14 -2.14
N ILE A 196 -18.19 -20.41 -2.22
CA ILE A 196 -17.50 -21.55 -1.59
C ILE A 196 -16.11 -21.76 -2.20
N GLU A 197 -15.97 -21.66 -3.52
CA GLU A 197 -14.68 -21.76 -4.21
C GLU A 197 -13.69 -20.69 -3.71
N LEU A 198 -14.13 -19.43 -3.67
CA LEU A 198 -13.31 -18.30 -3.21
C LEU A 198 -12.94 -18.43 -1.73
N ALA A 199 -13.88 -18.86 -0.88
CA ALA A 199 -13.64 -19.08 0.55
C ALA A 199 -12.50 -20.09 0.79
N LYS A 200 -12.46 -21.19 0.02
CA LYS A 200 -11.44 -22.24 0.11
C LYS A 200 -10.05 -21.81 -0.36
N LYS A 201 -9.93 -20.77 -1.19
CA LYS A 201 -8.63 -20.22 -1.61
C LYS A 201 -8.03 -19.44 -0.44
N ASN A 202 -7.30 -20.15 0.43
CA ASN A 202 -6.55 -19.56 1.53
C ASN A 202 -5.11 -19.31 1.07
N ILE A 203 -4.92 -18.25 0.30
CA ILE A 203 -3.60 -17.82 -0.17
C ILE A 203 -3.24 -16.58 0.65
N GLN A 204 -2.25 -16.75 1.52
CA GLN A 204 -1.58 -15.66 2.21
C GLN A 204 -0.32 -15.34 1.42
N SER A 205 -0.42 -14.38 0.51
CA SER A 205 0.70 -13.96 -0.34
C SER A 205 1.59 -12.92 0.33
N SER A 206 1.15 -12.37 1.47
CA SER A 206 1.84 -11.37 2.28
C SER A 206 2.02 -11.84 3.74
N TYR A 207 2.61 -11.01 4.60
CA TYR A 207 2.78 -11.35 6.02
C TYR A 207 1.45 -11.43 6.78
N PHE A 208 0.40 -10.78 6.27
CA PHE A 208 -0.85 -10.57 6.97
C PHE A 208 -2.06 -10.85 6.06
N PRO A 209 -3.15 -11.43 6.57
CA PRO A 209 -4.36 -11.60 5.77
C PRO A 209 -5.04 -10.24 5.50
N ILE A 210 -5.25 -9.89 4.22
CA ILE A 210 -5.87 -8.61 3.81
C ILE A 210 -7.21 -8.35 4.53
N ILE A 211 -8.05 -9.38 4.67
CA ILE A 211 -9.37 -9.23 5.31
C ILE A 211 -9.29 -8.78 6.77
N ALA A 212 -8.21 -9.10 7.49
CA ALA A 212 -8.06 -8.67 8.89
C ALA A 212 -7.90 -7.15 8.98
N PHE A 213 -7.26 -6.51 7.99
CA PHE A 213 -7.00 -5.08 7.96
C PHE A 213 -8.04 -4.28 7.17
N ALA A 214 -8.94 -4.95 6.45
CA ALA A 214 -9.89 -4.28 5.57
C ALA A 214 -10.94 -3.42 6.31
N GLY A 215 -11.19 -3.66 7.61
CA GLY A 215 -12.07 -2.80 8.41
C GLY A 215 -13.47 -2.61 7.81
N LEU A 216 -14.04 -3.68 7.24
CA LEU A 216 -15.34 -3.67 6.57
C LEU A 216 -16.49 -3.90 7.56
N PRO A 217 -17.70 -3.35 7.32
CA PRO A 217 -18.87 -3.59 8.17
C PRO A 217 -19.34 -5.05 8.09
N ASP A 218 -19.95 -5.59 9.15
CA ASP A 218 -20.32 -7.02 9.24
C ASP A 218 -21.18 -7.54 8.07
N ASN A 219 -22.02 -6.68 7.51
CA ASN A 219 -22.92 -6.97 6.40
C ASN A 219 -22.28 -6.73 5.01
N TRP A 220 -20.98 -6.46 4.91
CA TRP A 220 -20.32 -6.07 3.64
C TRP A 220 -20.57 -7.04 2.48
N LYS A 221 -20.79 -8.34 2.76
CA LYS A 221 -21.00 -9.37 1.73
C LYS A 221 -22.27 -9.15 0.93
N THR A 222 -23.31 -8.60 1.56
CA THR A 222 -24.65 -8.44 0.99
C THR A 222 -25.08 -6.97 0.92
N ASP A 223 -24.34 -6.08 1.56
CA ASP A 223 -24.51 -4.64 1.41
C ASP A 223 -23.71 -4.11 0.22
N TYR A 224 -24.36 -4.10 -0.95
CA TYR A 224 -23.77 -3.65 -2.20
C TYR A 224 -23.59 -2.12 -2.27
N SER A 225 -24.04 -1.37 -1.25
CA SER A 225 -23.71 0.06 -1.13
C SER A 225 -22.26 0.30 -0.71
N VAL A 226 -21.65 -0.71 -0.07
CA VAL A 226 -20.29 -0.69 0.44
C VAL A 226 -19.32 -1.04 -0.68
N ASN A 227 -18.52 -0.06 -1.10
CA ASN A 227 -17.33 -0.32 -1.92
C ASN A 227 -16.26 -0.93 -1.01
N VAL A 228 -16.04 -2.24 -1.10
CA VAL A 228 -15.08 -2.96 -0.24
C VAL A 228 -13.62 -2.71 -0.62
N ILE A 229 -13.36 -2.17 -1.82
CA ILE A 229 -12.00 -1.84 -2.29
C ILE A 229 -11.54 -0.55 -1.61
N THR A 230 -12.39 0.48 -1.68
CA THR A 230 -12.20 1.79 -1.07
C THR A 230 -13.43 2.13 -0.23
N HIS A 231 -13.45 1.67 1.02
CA HIS A 231 -14.55 1.94 1.94
C HIS A 231 -14.29 3.25 2.66
N VAL A 232 -15.21 4.21 2.53
CA VAL A 232 -15.12 5.49 3.23
C VAL A 232 -16.25 5.54 4.26
N SER A 233 -15.90 5.77 5.52
CA SER A 233 -16.84 6.07 6.61
C SER A 233 -16.44 7.38 7.28
N ASP A 234 -17.34 8.00 8.04
CA ASP A 234 -17.29 9.36 8.64
C ASP A 234 -15.93 10.07 8.66
N PHE A 235 -14.87 9.44 9.20
CA PHE A 235 -13.51 10.01 9.27
C PHE A 235 -12.39 9.02 8.91
N SER A 236 -12.70 7.90 8.25
CA SER A 236 -11.70 6.88 7.93
C SER A 236 -11.88 6.26 6.54
N VAL A 237 -10.75 5.96 5.91
CA VAL A 237 -10.67 5.18 4.68
C VAL A 237 -10.19 3.78 5.03
N THR A 238 -11.07 2.80 4.89
CA THR A 238 -10.79 1.37 5.04
C THR A 238 -11.04 0.65 3.71
N GLY A 239 -11.09 -0.68 3.72
CA GLY A 239 -11.20 -1.52 2.53
C GLY A 239 -9.87 -2.14 2.10
N VAL A 240 -9.90 -2.86 0.99
CA VAL A 240 -8.76 -3.63 0.45
C VAL A 240 -7.54 -2.76 0.22
N GLU A 241 -7.68 -1.57 -0.36
CA GLU A 241 -6.52 -0.73 -0.69
C GLU A 241 -5.84 -0.18 0.56
N SER A 242 -6.64 0.28 1.54
CA SER A 242 -6.13 0.73 2.85
C SER A 242 -5.43 -0.41 3.59
N ALA A 243 -6.00 -1.61 3.56
CA ALA A 243 -5.37 -2.81 4.11
C ALA A 243 -4.03 -3.13 3.45
N ILE A 244 -3.98 -3.13 2.11
CA ILE A 244 -2.75 -3.39 1.36
C ILE A 244 -1.67 -2.35 1.68
N PHE A 245 -2.05 -1.07 1.85
CA PHE A 245 -1.13 -0.02 2.24
C PHE A 245 -0.44 -0.34 3.57
N SER A 246 -1.21 -0.61 4.62
CA SER A 246 -0.66 -0.97 5.94
C SER A 246 0.15 -2.26 5.90
N ILE A 247 -0.37 -3.29 5.23
CA ILE A 247 0.32 -4.59 5.09
C ILE A 247 1.66 -4.44 4.38
N ASN A 248 1.74 -3.64 3.31
CA ASN A 248 2.99 -3.39 2.59
C ASN A 248 4.00 -2.61 3.44
N TRP A 249 3.52 -1.70 4.29
CA TRP A 249 4.38 -1.04 5.27
C TRP A 249 4.92 -2.06 6.27
N TYR A 250 4.08 -2.81 6.96
CA TYR A 250 4.54 -3.75 7.99
C TYR A 250 5.40 -4.90 7.41
N SER A 251 4.99 -5.44 6.27
CA SER A 251 5.70 -6.53 5.58
C SER A 251 7.11 -6.14 5.16
N ARG A 252 7.37 -4.87 4.82
CA ARG A 252 8.74 -4.44 4.44
C ARG A 252 9.68 -4.53 5.64
N HIS A 253 9.21 -4.15 6.84
CA HIS A 253 10.01 -4.24 8.06
C HIS A 253 10.24 -5.69 8.46
N LEU A 254 9.19 -6.52 8.44
CA LEU A 254 9.32 -7.94 8.75
C LEU A 254 10.25 -8.67 7.77
N LYS A 255 10.19 -8.33 6.48
CA LYS A 255 11.10 -8.88 5.47
C LYS A 255 12.55 -8.43 5.70
N ALA A 256 12.77 -7.15 5.98
CA ALA A 256 14.11 -6.61 6.25
C ALA A 256 14.72 -7.17 7.55
N LEU A 257 13.88 -7.51 8.53
CA LEU A 257 14.26 -8.20 9.76
C LEU A 257 14.26 -9.72 9.60
N GLU A 258 14.15 -10.26 8.39
CA GLU A 258 14.21 -11.71 8.10
C GLU A 258 13.25 -12.55 8.97
N GLU A 259 12.05 -12.03 9.23
CA GLU A 259 11.03 -12.75 9.99
C GLU A 259 10.19 -13.64 9.07
N PRO A 260 9.74 -14.82 9.54
CA PRO A 260 8.93 -15.73 8.74
C PRO A 260 7.49 -15.23 8.62
N VAL A 261 6.78 -15.64 7.57
CA VAL A 261 5.31 -15.47 7.53
C VAL A 261 4.69 -16.46 8.51
N LEU A 262 3.80 -15.99 9.38
CA LEU A 262 3.10 -16.85 10.32
C LEU A 262 1.86 -17.44 9.64
N SER A 263 1.90 -18.74 9.37
CA SER A 263 0.76 -19.53 8.89
C SER A 263 0.16 -20.34 10.04
N ASP A 264 -1.17 -20.46 10.09
CA ASP A 264 -1.91 -21.26 11.07
C ASP A 264 -1.78 -22.79 10.90
N SER A 265 -1.02 -23.25 9.91
CA SER A 265 -0.84 -24.68 9.59
C SER A 265 0.11 -25.43 10.53
N LEU A 266 1.00 -24.73 11.24
CA LEU A 266 1.99 -25.34 12.12
C LEU A 266 1.49 -25.44 13.57
N PRO A 267 1.93 -26.43 14.37
CA PRO A 267 1.48 -26.61 15.76
C PRO A 267 2.07 -25.59 16.75
N THR A 268 3.26 -25.05 16.47
CA THR A 268 3.99 -24.13 17.36
C THR A 268 3.13 -22.93 17.77
N LYS A 269 3.09 -22.60 19.06
CA LYS A 269 2.41 -21.37 19.51
C LYS A 269 3.36 -20.21 19.39
N ILE A 270 2.92 -19.12 18.76
CA ILE A 270 3.78 -17.96 18.49
C ILE A 270 3.02 -16.69 18.84
N TYR A 271 3.68 -15.78 19.56
CA TYR A 271 3.29 -14.38 19.59
C TYR A 271 4.43 -13.53 19.02
N ARG A 272 4.11 -12.61 18.12
CA ARG A 272 5.07 -11.68 17.53
C ARG A 272 4.60 -10.26 17.68
N PHE A 273 5.43 -9.44 18.31
CA PHE A 273 5.25 -8.00 18.42
C PHE A 273 6.18 -7.29 17.44
N THR A 274 5.60 -6.49 16.55
CA THR A 274 6.32 -5.56 15.67
C THR A 274 6.07 -4.13 16.16
N TYR A 275 7.14 -3.41 16.43
CA TYR A 275 7.11 -2.08 17.02
C TYR A 275 7.76 -1.05 16.09
N LEU A 276 6.94 -0.22 15.47
CA LEU A 276 7.35 0.76 14.45
C LEU A 276 7.08 2.18 14.94
N ARG A 277 8.03 2.73 15.69
CA ARG A 277 8.04 4.13 16.11
C ARG A 277 8.51 5.02 14.96
N THR A 278 7.84 6.13 14.71
CA THR A 278 8.07 6.98 13.52
C THR A 278 9.55 7.29 13.28
N PHE A 279 10.28 7.70 14.34
CA PHE A 279 11.67 8.17 14.25
C PHE A 279 12.70 7.24 14.91
N HIS A 280 12.29 6.05 15.35
CA HIS A 280 13.19 5.12 16.03
C HIS A 280 13.33 3.80 15.27
N ASN A 281 14.41 3.10 15.61
CA ASN A 281 14.75 1.80 15.07
C ASN A 281 13.54 0.83 15.16
N PRO A 282 13.15 0.19 14.04
CA PRO A 282 12.18 -0.88 14.03
C PRO A 282 12.62 -2.03 14.94
N ILE A 283 11.69 -2.55 15.74
CA ILE A 283 11.94 -3.70 16.62
C ILE A 283 10.92 -4.79 16.31
N VAL A 284 11.37 -6.04 16.25
CA VAL A 284 10.48 -7.21 16.26
C VAL A 284 10.90 -8.14 17.39
N ILE A 285 9.93 -8.59 18.18
CA ILE A 285 10.08 -9.57 19.25
C ILE A 285 9.14 -10.74 18.96
N ARG A 286 9.67 -11.96 18.89
CA ARG A 286 8.89 -13.18 18.64
C ARG A 286 9.17 -14.17 19.76
N ILE A 287 8.13 -14.60 20.46
CA ILE A 287 8.19 -15.69 21.43
C ILE A 287 7.50 -16.92 20.83
N GLU A 288 8.12 -18.08 20.96
CA GLU A 288 7.62 -19.34 20.46
C GLU A 288 7.56 -20.37 21.58
N ASN A 289 6.57 -21.25 21.51
CA ASN A 289 6.48 -22.44 22.34
C ASN A 289 6.24 -23.64 21.41
N ASP A 290 7.27 -24.45 21.26
CA ASP A 290 7.22 -25.72 20.54
C ASP A 290 7.22 -26.88 21.55
N ASN A 291 6.02 -27.37 21.88
CA ASN A 291 5.83 -28.51 22.78
C ASN A 291 6.54 -28.39 24.15
N GLY A 292 6.73 -27.16 24.66
CA GLY A 292 7.40 -26.87 25.93
C GLY A 292 8.79 -26.27 25.79
N ASP A 293 9.41 -26.35 24.61
CA ASP A 293 10.63 -25.62 24.30
C ASP A 293 10.25 -24.18 23.96
N ILE A 294 10.64 -23.23 24.84
CA ILE A 294 10.20 -21.84 24.77
C ILE A 294 11.41 -20.96 24.51
N SER A 295 11.39 -20.27 23.37
CA SER A 295 12.46 -19.34 23.00
C SER A 295 11.88 -17.98 22.64
N ILE A 296 12.61 -16.93 22.98
CA ILE A 296 12.34 -15.57 22.53
C ILE A 296 13.45 -15.09 21.59
N TYR A 297 13.04 -14.43 20.52
CA TYR A 297 13.89 -13.86 19.48
C TYR A 297 13.59 -12.36 19.42
N TRP A 298 14.63 -11.54 19.27
CA TRP A 298 14.43 -10.12 19.01
C TRP A 298 15.43 -9.58 18.00
N LYS A 299 14.93 -8.69 17.16
CA LYS A 299 15.69 -8.07 16.09
C LYS A 299 15.44 -6.57 16.05
N VAL A 300 16.48 -5.83 15.68
CA VAL A 300 16.46 -4.38 15.53
C VAL A 300 17.19 -4.01 14.24
N SER A 301 16.67 -3.04 13.49
CA SER A 301 17.34 -2.49 12.31
C SER A 301 17.71 -1.01 12.47
N ASP A 302 18.64 -0.50 11.66
CA ASP A 302 19.16 0.88 11.72
C ASP A 302 18.32 1.93 10.96
N GLY A 303 17.18 1.52 10.40
CA GLY A 303 16.22 2.42 9.79
C GLY A 303 15.28 3.06 10.82
N ALA A 304 14.12 3.50 10.35
CA ALA A 304 13.10 4.10 11.21
C ALA A 304 11.71 3.53 10.89
N GLY A 305 10.87 3.32 11.92
CA GLY A 305 9.57 2.68 11.77
C GLY A 305 8.64 3.38 10.78
N GLY A 306 8.67 4.71 10.70
CA GLY A 306 7.90 5.49 9.72
C GLY A 306 8.51 5.58 8.32
N TYR A 307 9.68 4.98 8.09
CA TYR A 307 10.51 5.16 6.89
C TYR A 307 11.06 3.83 6.38
N ASP A 308 12.26 3.86 5.76
CA ASP A 308 12.93 2.65 5.31
C ASP A 308 13.38 1.80 6.51
N PRO A 309 13.23 0.46 6.45
CA PRO A 309 13.63 -0.42 7.53
C PRO A 309 15.15 -0.41 7.82
N GLY A 310 16.00 -0.08 6.86
CA GLY A 310 17.46 -0.21 7.02
C GLY A 310 17.94 -1.66 7.12
N LYS A 311 19.13 -1.86 7.68
CA LYS A 311 19.80 -3.15 7.87
C LYS A 311 19.67 -3.63 9.30
N ILE A 312 19.66 -4.95 9.48
CA ILE A 312 19.66 -5.58 10.82
C ILE A 312 20.96 -5.20 11.55
N ILE A 313 20.81 -4.65 12.77
CA ILE A 313 21.91 -4.32 13.69
C ILE A 313 21.91 -5.19 14.96
N THR A 314 20.76 -5.76 15.30
CA THR A 314 20.62 -6.71 16.41
C THR A 314 19.82 -7.91 15.93
N ASN A 315 20.31 -9.11 16.22
CA ASN A 315 19.58 -10.36 16.04
C ASN A 315 20.03 -11.31 17.16
N LYS A 316 19.18 -11.50 18.15
CA LYS A 316 19.49 -12.27 19.36
C LYS A 316 18.32 -13.17 19.73
N SER A 317 18.61 -14.20 20.52
CA SER A 317 17.62 -15.08 21.11
C SER A 317 18.09 -15.60 22.46
N LYS A 318 17.14 -16.09 23.25
CA LYS A 318 17.41 -16.88 24.45
C LYS A 318 16.25 -17.83 24.75
N GLU A 319 16.55 -18.90 25.48
CA GLU A 319 15.54 -19.78 26.05
C GLU A 319 14.85 -19.09 27.24
N LEU A 320 13.56 -19.34 27.38
CA LEU A 320 12.74 -18.86 28.48
C LEU A 320 12.17 -20.04 29.27
N THR A 321 11.65 -19.72 30.46
CA THR A 321 11.02 -20.73 31.32
C THR A 321 9.53 -20.89 31.00
N ALA A 322 8.95 -22.02 31.42
CA ALA A 322 7.51 -22.22 31.40
C ALA A 322 6.74 -21.14 32.19
N LYS A 323 7.37 -20.53 33.20
CA LYS A 323 6.78 -19.42 33.98
C LYS A 323 6.66 -18.15 33.13
N ASP A 324 7.68 -17.83 32.32
CA ASP A 324 7.68 -16.65 31.45
C ASP A 324 6.60 -16.78 30.36
N TRP A 325 6.51 -17.96 29.74
CA TRP A 325 5.43 -18.27 28.80
C TRP A 325 4.05 -18.13 29.44
N LYS A 326 3.89 -18.64 30.67
CA LYS A 326 2.61 -18.54 31.40
C LYS A 326 2.23 -17.08 31.67
N ARG A 327 3.21 -16.22 32.00
CA ARG A 327 3.00 -14.77 32.20
C ARG A 327 2.46 -14.11 30.92
N ILE A 328 3.06 -14.41 29.77
CA ILE A 328 2.58 -13.90 28.46
C ILE A 328 1.18 -14.42 28.12
N GLU A 329 0.92 -15.72 28.29
CA GLU A 329 -0.41 -16.30 28.04
C GLU A 329 -1.49 -15.67 28.93
N ASP A 330 -1.18 -15.36 30.19
CA ASP A 330 -2.11 -14.72 31.11
C ASP A 330 -2.46 -13.31 30.67
N GLU A 331 -1.49 -12.52 30.19
CA GLU A 331 -1.72 -11.20 29.62
C GLU A 331 -2.52 -11.27 28.30
N ILE A 332 -2.19 -12.20 27.40
CA ILE A 332 -2.95 -12.44 26.16
C ILE A 332 -4.42 -12.75 26.46
N ASN A 333 -4.67 -13.56 27.50
CA ASN A 333 -6.02 -13.92 27.94
C ASN A 333 -6.73 -12.75 28.64
N SER A 334 -6.03 -11.95 29.44
CA SER A 334 -6.59 -10.82 30.19
C SER A 334 -7.17 -9.76 29.26
N ILE A 335 -6.49 -9.48 28.14
CA ILE A 335 -6.95 -8.51 27.12
C ILE A 335 -7.93 -9.13 26.12
N LYS A 336 -8.23 -10.43 26.25
CA LYS A 336 -9.03 -11.22 25.31
C LYS A 336 -8.55 -11.07 23.87
N PHE A 337 -7.23 -11.15 23.68
CA PHE A 337 -6.53 -10.86 22.42
C PHE A 337 -7.24 -11.44 21.19
N TRP A 338 -7.59 -12.73 21.23
CA TRP A 338 -8.23 -13.46 20.13
C TRP A 338 -9.62 -12.97 19.71
N SER A 339 -10.21 -12.03 20.46
CA SER A 339 -11.52 -11.43 20.17
C SER A 339 -11.43 -9.91 19.95
N LEU A 340 -10.23 -9.33 20.02
CA LEU A 340 -10.06 -7.91 19.75
C LEU A 340 -10.30 -7.64 18.25
N PRO A 341 -10.85 -6.47 17.89
CA PRO A 341 -10.83 -6.03 16.51
C PRO A 341 -9.39 -5.82 16.06
N THR A 342 -9.06 -6.23 14.83
CA THR A 342 -7.71 -6.05 14.28
C THR A 342 -7.27 -4.60 14.36
N ALA A 343 -8.06 -3.67 13.83
CA ALA A 343 -7.80 -2.23 13.92
C ALA A 343 -8.94 -1.55 14.69
N GLU A 344 -8.62 -0.52 15.46
CA GLU A 344 -9.62 0.35 16.08
C GLU A 344 -9.76 1.67 15.31
N LYS A 345 -10.94 2.29 15.41
CA LYS A 345 -11.19 3.65 14.92
C LYS A 345 -10.57 4.65 15.91
N GLU A 346 -9.25 4.62 16.06
CA GLU A 346 -8.53 5.56 16.92
C GLU A 346 -8.22 6.85 16.14
N LEU A 347 -8.18 7.97 16.86
CA LEU A 347 -7.71 9.25 16.31
C LEU A 347 -6.22 9.12 16.05
N LEU A 348 -5.83 8.86 14.79
CA LEU A 348 -4.43 8.82 14.39
C LEU A 348 -3.81 10.21 14.52
N GLY A 349 -2.64 10.30 15.18
CA GLY A 349 -1.80 11.49 15.17
C GLY A 349 -0.92 11.59 13.92
N THR A 350 -0.14 12.67 13.81
CA THR A 350 0.81 12.87 12.71
C THR A 350 2.11 12.07 12.87
N ASP A 351 2.41 11.69 14.11
CA ASP A 351 3.55 10.89 14.53
C ASP A 351 3.10 9.92 15.63
N GLY A 352 4.02 9.09 16.12
CA GLY A 352 3.75 8.14 17.20
C GLY A 352 4.37 6.79 16.90
N SER A 353 3.65 5.73 17.21
CA SER A 353 4.16 4.38 17.05
C SER A 353 3.07 3.41 16.65
N GLN A 354 3.42 2.53 15.71
CA GLN A 354 2.55 1.42 15.34
C GLN A 354 2.97 0.18 16.12
N TRP A 355 2.00 -0.40 16.83
CA TRP A 355 2.16 -1.63 17.59
C TRP A 355 1.33 -2.72 16.92
N ILE A 356 2.00 -3.75 16.41
CA ILE A 356 1.35 -4.87 15.74
C ILE A 356 1.65 -6.14 16.54
N LEU A 357 0.62 -6.74 17.15
CA LEU A 357 0.72 -7.99 17.88
C LEU A 357 0.00 -9.10 17.10
N GLU A 358 0.78 -10.10 16.67
CA GLU A 358 0.29 -11.31 16.03
C GLU A 358 0.29 -12.47 17.04
N GLY A 359 -0.71 -13.32 16.95
CA GLY A 359 -0.79 -14.57 17.68
C GLY A 359 -1.17 -15.71 16.75
N LYS A 360 -0.48 -16.83 16.91
CA LYS A 360 -0.67 -18.03 16.09
C LYS A 360 -0.64 -19.28 16.95
N THR A 361 -1.59 -20.17 16.72
CA THR A 361 -1.65 -21.54 17.26
C THR A 361 -2.20 -22.45 16.15
N LEU A 362 -2.23 -23.77 16.37
CA LEU A 362 -2.75 -24.73 15.40
C LEU A 362 -4.16 -24.34 14.92
N GLY A 363 -4.30 -24.09 13.62
CA GLY A 363 -5.56 -23.74 12.95
C GLY A 363 -6.12 -22.37 13.31
N LYS A 364 -5.35 -21.49 13.96
CA LYS A 364 -5.80 -20.15 14.35
C LYS A 364 -4.68 -19.11 14.26
N TYR A 365 -4.98 -18.03 13.56
CA TYR A 365 -4.15 -16.82 13.48
C TYR A 365 -5.00 -15.59 13.82
N HIS A 366 -4.40 -14.62 14.50
CA HIS A 366 -5.02 -13.32 14.76
C HIS A 366 -3.94 -12.24 14.84
N VAL A 367 -4.31 -11.02 14.50
CA VAL A 367 -3.43 -9.86 14.52
C VAL A 367 -4.20 -8.65 15.02
N VAL A 368 -3.55 -7.85 15.85
CA VAL A 368 -4.08 -6.62 16.43
C VAL A 368 -3.09 -5.50 16.14
N ASP A 369 -3.60 -4.41 15.56
CA ASP A 369 -2.87 -3.24 15.10
C ASP A 369 -3.36 -2.00 15.87
N ARG A 370 -2.47 -1.35 16.63
CA ARG A 370 -2.80 -0.20 17.48
C ARG A 370 -1.79 0.93 17.33
N TRP A 371 -2.29 2.15 17.28
CA TRP A 371 -1.45 3.34 17.39
C TRP A 371 -1.17 3.59 18.88
N CYS A 372 0.09 3.74 19.25
CA CYS A 372 0.55 3.95 20.63
C CYS A 372 0.08 2.87 21.63
N GLY A 373 0.05 1.61 21.18
CA GLY A 373 -0.07 0.42 22.02
C GLY A 373 -1.49 0.04 22.47
N GLY A 374 -2.41 0.99 22.65
CA GLY A 374 -3.80 0.73 23.02
C GLY A 374 -3.98 -0.39 24.05
N LYS A 375 -4.89 -1.33 23.80
CA LYS A 375 -5.13 -2.51 24.66
C LYS A 375 -4.02 -3.57 24.64
N ILE A 376 -3.15 -3.60 23.63
CA ILE A 376 -2.06 -4.59 23.54
C ILE A 376 -0.79 -4.14 24.26
N SER A 377 -0.76 -2.89 24.74
CA SER A 377 0.41 -2.29 25.38
C SER A 377 0.96 -3.09 26.55
N SER A 378 0.12 -3.71 27.40
CA SER A 378 0.58 -4.52 28.53
C SER A 378 1.39 -5.73 28.09
N VAL A 379 0.85 -6.55 27.18
CA VAL A 379 1.52 -7.72 26.60
C VAL A 379 2.80 -7.31 25.88
N CYS A 380 2.76 -6.25 25.10
CA CYS A 380 3.90 -5.82 24.30
C CYS A 380 5.06 -5.27 25.16
N LYS A 381 4.76 -4.57 26.27
CA LYS A 381 5.77 -4.17 27.26
C LYS A 381 6.39 -5.37 27.96
N GLU A 382 5.57 -6.35 28.33
CA GLU A 382 6.03 -7.61 28.89
C GLU A 382 7.00 -8.35 27.95
N LEU A 383 6.69 -8.38 26.65
CA LEU A 383 7.61 -8.95 25.65
C LEU A 383 8.94 -8.21 25.59
N ILE A 384 8.95 -6.88 25.75
CA ILE A 384 10.19 -6.09 25.82
C ILE A 384 10.99 -6.47 27.07
N GLU A 385 10.36 -6.57 28.24
CA GLU A 385 11.01 -6.94 29.51
C GLU A 385 11.70 -8.31 29.46
N LEU A 386 11.18 -9.24 28.64
CA LEU A 386 11.78 -10.55 28.44
C LEU A 386 13.02 -10.52 27.55
N THR A 387 13.34 -9.41 26.88
CA THR A 387 14.52 -9.26 26.01
C THR A 387 15.64 -8.50 26.72
N ASP A 388 16.81 -8.41 26.06
CA ASP A 388 17.92 -7.57 26.53
C ASP A 388 17.96 -6.23 25.76
N ILE A 389 16.81 -5.74 25.29
CA ILE A 389 16.71 -4.45 24.61
C ILE A 389 16.66 -3.34 25.66
N GLU A 390 17.59 -2.39 25.57
CA GLU A 390 17.58 -1.19 26.38
C GLU A 390 16.81 -0.07 25.65
N LEU A 391 15.62 0.26 26.16
CA LEU A 391 14.85 1.42 25.74
C LEU A 391 14.80 2.42 26.89
N LYS A 392 14.92 3.72 26.60
CA LYS A 392 14.61 4.74 27.61
C LYS A 392 13.11 4.72 27.87
N GLU A 393 12.70 5.01 29.10
CA GLU A 393 11.30 4.99 29.50
C GLU A 393 10.44 5.93 28.63
N ASP A 394 10.97 7.12 28.31
CA ASP A 394 10.33 8.10 27.42
C ASP A 394 10.24 7.63 25.94
N ASP A 395 10.99 6.59 25.55
CA ASP A 395 10.98 6.03 24.19
C ASP A 395 9.98 4.87 24.04
N VAL A 396 9.22 4.53 25.10
CA VAL A 396 8.18 3.48 25.11
C VAL A 396 6.80 4.13 25.03
N TYR A 397 6.45 4.56 23.82
CA TYR A 397 5.15 5.14 23.48
C TYR A 397 4.46 4.39 22.35
#